data_AF-A0A9E3DDI4-F1
#
_entry.id   AF-A0A9E3DDI4-F1
#
_cell.length_a   1.000
_cell.length_b   1.000
_cell.length_c   1.000
_cell.angle_alpha   90.00
_cell.angle_beta   90.00
_cell.angle_gamma   90.00
#
_symmetry.space_group_name_H-M   'P 1'
#
loop_
_entity.id
_entity.type
_entity.pdbx_description
1 polymer ?
#
loop_
_entity_poly.entity_id
_entity_poly.type
_entity_poly.pdbx_seq_one_letter_code
_entity_poly.pdbx_strand_id
1 'polypeptide(L)' 'MIRVFPHSVSILMPICNESEVVESVVEEWDREVFRYLPAGSELLFDDGASTDGTLEKLDTLREKHPYIRVLRSK' A
#
# COMPACT_ATOMS: atom_id res chain seq x y z
N MET A 1 17.38 -20.37 -4.31
CA MET A 1 16.19 -20.56 -5.18
C MET A 1 15.13 -19.59 -4.68
N ILE A 2 14.88 -18.50 -5.40
CA ILE A 2 13.84 -17.52 -5.01
C ILE A 2 12.49 -18.17 -5.33
N ARG A 3 11.68 -18.44 -4.31
CA ARG A 3 10.30 -18.89 -4.50
C ARG A 3 9.49 -17.68 -4.91
N VAL A 4 9.00 -17.69 -6.14
CA VAL A 4 8.06 -16.67 -6.65
C VAL A 4 6.66 -17.22 -6.48
N PHE A 5 5.73 -16.44 -5.93
CA PHE A 5 4.33 -16.84 -5.84
C PHE A 5 3.75 -16.97 -7.26
N PRO A 6 3.04 -18.08 -7.59
CA PRO A 6 2.53 -18.30 -8.95
C PRO A 6 1.36 -17.39 -9.33
N HIS A 7 0.74 -16.72 -8.34
CA HIS A 7 -0.42 -15.87 -8.50
C HIS A 7 -0.18 -14.51 -7.84
N SER A 8 -0.78 -13.46 -8.41
CA SER A 8 -0.84 -12.13 -7.79
C SER A 8 -1.50 -12.19 -6.43
N VAL A 9 -1.04 -11.33 -5.53
CA VAL A 9 -1.55 -11.22 -4.17
C VAL A 9 -2.16 -9.84 -3.99
N SER A 10 -3.38 -9.81 -3.46
CA SER A 10 -4.02 -8.58 -2.98
C SER A 10 -3.83 -8.49 -1.47
N ILE A 11 -3.23 -7.40 -1.00
CA ILE A 11 -2.90 -7.19 0.40
C ILE A 11 -3.75 -6.04 0.92
N LEU A 12 -4.62 -6.31 1.89
CA LEU A 12 -5.49 -5.32 2.50
C LEU A 12 -4.87 -4.80 3.80
N MET A 13 -4.74 -3.47 3.92
CA MET A 13 -4.20 -2.80 5.09
C MET A 13 -5.19 -1.73 5.58
N PRO A 14 -5.90 -1.98 6.69
CA PRO A 14 -6.67 -0.95 7.37
C PRO A 14 -5.75 0.17 7.88
N ILE A 15 -6.16 1.42 7.72
CA ILE A 15 -5.39 2.59 8.12
C ILE A 15 -6.30 3.69 8.68
N CYS A 16 -5.84 4.42 9.69
CA CYS A 16 -6.56 5.56 10.26
C CYS A 16 -5.58 6.49 11.00
N ASN A 17 -5.46 7.73 10.54
CA ASN A 17 -4.57 8.75 11.12
C ASN A 17 -3.10 8.33 11.26
N GLU A 18 -2.51 7.85 10.15
CA GLU A 18 -1.14 7.35 10.08
C GLU A 18 -0.25 8.25 9.21
N SER A 19 -0.56 9.55 9.13
CA SER A 19 0.15 10.48 8.25
C SER A 19 1.65 10.55 8.51
N GLU A 20 2.09 10.32 9.76
CA GLU A 20 3.50 10.35 10.13
C GLU A 20 4.28 9.12 9.64
N VAL A 21 3.62 7.98 9.46
CA VAL A 21 4.30 6.69 9.22
C VAL A 21 4.03 6.08 7.85
N VAL A 22 2.91 6.42 7.21
CA VAL A 22 2.43 5.76 5.97
C VAL A 22 3.46 5.71 4.84
N GLU A 23 4.29 6.75 4.72
CA GLU A 23 5.36 6.80 3.71
C GLU A 23 6.45 5.76 3.99
N SER A 24 6.96 5.70 5.21
CA SER A 24 7.97 4.70 5.59
C SER A 24 7.46 3.26 5.45
N VAL A 25 6.19 3.03 5.77
CA VAL A 25 5.53 1.73 5.58
C VAL A 25 5.49 1.37 4.10
N VAL A 26 5.06 2.28 3.22
CA VAL A 26 5.04 2.02 1.77
C VAL A 26 6.44 1.70 1.22
N GLU A 27 7.46 2.45 1.64
CA GLU A 27 8.85 2.22 1.20
C GLU A 27 9.40 0.87 1.67
N GLU A 28 9.08 0.46 2.90
CA GLU A 28 9.44 -0.85 3.42
C GLU A 28 8.76 -1.98 2.63
N TRP A 29 7.45 -1.86 2.40
CA TRP A 29 6.69 -2.84 1.63
C TRP A 29 7.17 -2.95 0.17
N ASP A 30 7.55 -1.84 -0.46
CA ASP A 30 8.19 -1.86 -1.78
C ASP A 30 9.48 -2.68 -1.76
N ARG A 31 10.38 -2.33 -0.83
CA ARG A 31 11.73 -2.89 -0.71
C ARG A 31 11.77 -4.33 -0.22
N GLU A 32 10.78 -4.78 0.55
CA GLU A 32 10.86 -6.07 1.27
C GLU A 32 9.79 -7.06 0.81
N VAL A 33 8.70 -6.59 0.20
CA VAL A 33 7.59 -7.45 -0.21
C VAL A 33 7.35 -7.34 -1.71
N PHE A 34 6.95 -6.17 -2.22
CA PHE A 34 6.45 -6.00 -3.59
C PHE A 34 7.48 -6.28 -4.66
N ARG A 35 8.77 -5.99 -4.42
CA ARG A 35 9.85 -6.38 -5.35
C ARG A 35 9.93 -7.89 -5.64
N TYR A 36 9.35 -8.73 -4.78
CA TYR A 36 9.39 -10.19 -4.90
C TYR A 36 8.04 -10.79 -5.33
N LEU A 37 6.98 -9.97 -5.37
CA LEU A 37 5.65 -10.41 -5.77
C LEU A 37 5.52 -10.40 -7.30
N PRO A 38 4.72 -11.29 -7.88
CA PRO A 38 4.44 -11.26 -9.30
C PRO A 38 3.67 -9.98 -9.68
N ALA A 39 3.84 -9.56 -10.94
CA ALA A 39 3.10 -8.44 -11.51
C ALA A 39 1.58 -8.61 -11.31
N GLY A 40 0.90 -7.50 -11.07
CA GLY A 40 -0.54 -7.49 -10.76
C GLY A 40 -0.87 -7.70 -9.28
N SER A 41 0.13 -7.92 -8.42
CA SER A 41 -0.07 -7.81 -6.98
C SER A 41 -0.37 -6.36 -6.58
N GLU A 42 -1.18 -6.17 -5.54
CA GLU A 42 -1.68 -4.85 -5.14
C GLU A 42 -1.68 -4.66 -3.61
N LEU A 43 -1.44 -3.43 -3.17
CA LEU A 43 -1.56 -3.00 -1.78
C LEU A 43 -2.78 -2.09 -1.66
N LEU A 44 -3.84 -2.59 -1.04
CA LEU A 44 -5.08 -1.86 -0.80
C LEU A 44 -5.04 -1.27 0.61
N PHE A 45 -5.00 0.06 0.70
CA PHE A 45 -5.25 0.77 1.94
C PHE A 45 -6.75 0.96 2.11
N ASP A 46 -7.31 0.52 3.22
CA ASP A 46 -8.69 0.76 3.61
C ASP A 46 -8.73 1.85 4.68
N ASP A 47 -9.06 3.07 4.27
CA ASP A 47 -9.06 4.24 5.16
C ASP A 47 -10.33 4.28 6.02
N GLY A 48 -10.13 4.21 7.34
CA GLY A 48 -11.16 4.28 8.36
C GLY A 48 -11.47 5.71 8.82
N ALA A 49 -11.66 6.64 7.89
CA ALA A 49 -11.96 8.06 8.13
C ALA A 49 -10.83 8.87 8.77
N SER A 50 -9.64 8.86 8.16
CA SER A 50 -8.53 9.71 8.59
C SER A 50 -8.85 11.22 8.48
N THR A 51 -8.30 12.02 9.39
CA THR A 51 -8.48 13.48 9.46
C THR A 51 -7.15 14.25 9.52
N ASP A 52 -6.02 13.55 9.41
CA ASP A 52 -4.67 14.05 9.68
C ASP A 52 -3.78 14.23 8.44
N GLY A 53 -4.33 14.09 7.23
CA GLY A 53 -3.54 14.17 5.99
C GLY A 53 -3.07 12.82 5.43
N THR A 54 -3.45 11.69 6.07
CA THR A 54 -3.07 10.34 5.61
C THR A 54 -3.47 10.10 4.15
N LEU A 55 -4.67 10.51 3.74
CA LEU A 55 -5.20 10.27 2.40
C LEU A 55 -4.41 11.04 1.33
N GLU A 56 -4.05 12.29 1.60
CA GLU A 56 -3.26 13.14 0.70
C GLU A 56 -1.87 12.55 0.48
N LYS A 57 -1.27 11.98 1.53
CA LYS A 57 0.00 11.24 1.41
C LYS A 57 -0.15 9.98 0.56
N LEU A 58 -1.20 9.19 0.79
CA LEU A 58 -1.48 8.01 -0.03
C LEU A 58 -1.77 8.35 -1.50
N ASP A 59 -2.42 9.49 -1.76
CA ASP A 59 -2.64 10.02 -3.11
C ASP A 59 -1.31 10.35 -3.79
N THR A 60 -0.35 10.93 -3.06
CA THR A 60 1.01 11.21 -3.59
C THR A 60 1.80 9.92 -3.82
N LEU A 61 1.71 8.95 -2.90
CA LEU A 61 2.45 7.70 -2.98
C LEU A 61 2.02 6.82 -4.15
N ARG A 62 0.74 6.87 -4.58
CA ARG A 62 0.27 6.08 -5.74
C ARG A 62 0.97 6.48 -7.05
N GLU A 63 1.43 7.72 -7.15
CA GLU A 63 2.13 8.21 -8.34
C GLU A 63 3.50 7.52 -8.48
N LYS A 64 4.14 7.23 -7.35
CA LYS A 64 5.43 6.52 -7.28
C LYS A 64 5.26 5.00 -7.27
N HIS A 65 4.19 4.49 -6.66
CA HIS A 65 3.93 3.06 -6.44
C HIS A 65 2.60 2.64 -7.09
N PRO A 66 2.60 2.26 -8.38
CA PRO A 66 1.37 2.03 -9.15
C PRO A 66 0.56 0.80 -8.71
N TYR A 67 1.10 -0.05 -7.83
CA TYR A 67 0.39 -1.17 -7.20
C TYR A 67 -0.47 -0.75 -6.00
N ILE A 68 -0.37 0.49 -5.54
CA ILE A 68 -1.18 1.02 -4.44
C ILE A 68 -2.61 1.29 -4.92
N ARG A 69 -3.57 0.89 -4.09
CA ARG A 69 -5.00 1.22 -4.20
C ARG A 69 -5.48 1.77 -2.87
N VAL A 70 -6.43 2.69 -2.90
CA VAL A 70 -7.03 3.27 -1.69
C VAL A 70 -8.53 3.08 -1.77
N LEU A 71 -9.09 2.34 -0.81
CA LEU A 71 -10.51 2.21 -0.56
C LEU A 71 -10.90 3.27 0.47
N ARG A 72 -12.00 3.96 0.20
CA ARG A 72 -12.59 4.94 1.13
C ARG A 72 -13.80 4.28 1.75
N SER A 73 -13.66 3.81 2.98
CA SER A 73 -14.79 3.29 3.74
C SER A 73 -15.67 4.47 4.19
N LYS A 74 -16.98 4.35 3.95
CA LYS A 74 -18.00 5.36 4.29
C LYS A 74 -18.51 5.19 5.70
#